data_AF-A0A2P2IES8-F1
#
_entry.id   AF-A0A2P2IES8-F1
#
_cell.length_a   1.000
_cell.length_b   1.000
_cell.length_c   1.000
_cell.angle_alpha   90.00
_cell.angle_beta   90.00
_cell.angle_gamma   90.00
#
_symmetry.space_group_name_H-M   'P 1'
#
loop_
_entity.id
_entity.type
_entity.pdbx_description
1 polymer ?
#
loop_
_entity_poly.entity_id
_entity_poly.type
_entity_poly.pdbx_seq_one_letter_code
_entity_poly.pdbx_strand_id
1 'polypeptide(L)'
;GENTWLRSLPNSFLAFHWPRLDKDQLISVKILSSRPGYWSGGFIIEKIDSFHLNVRGAEGDSMFLRVETLIKDATYFLVITDADAFPPPFRIDNFSEVPITYFQTGTQCVYLRSVVRPHCSVAYAWDEPTMKPHLTCMAPGGVSATYNLNELREGAKLTYENFIYIAFTGTFQNLESSAGSPCDMKDGTTAAAAGAVSLTGGVCLDPGAVECQQLVLDVVEGTKVQLARKQLGKRSQLWRMTSTG
;
A
#
# COMPACT_ATOMS: atom_id res chain seq x y z
N GLY A 1 18.73 35.28 10.46
CA GLY A 1 17.41 35.25 9.79
C GLY A 1 16.42 34.70 10.79
N GLU A 2 15.20 35.22 10.83
CA GLU A 2 14.15 34.66 11.68
C GLU A 2 13.83 33.23 11.25
N ASN A 3 13.60 32.35 12.23
CA ASN A 3 13.22 30.97 11.96
C ASN A 3 11.80 30.94 11.40
N THR A 4 11.60 30.19 10.31
CA THR A 4 10.29 30.00 9.67
C THR A 4 9.50 28.83 10.24
N TRP A 5 9.88 28.35 11.44
CA TRP A 5 9.27 27.20 12.09
C TRP A 5 9.25 27.41 13.61
N LEU A 6 8.25 26.80 14.25
CA LEU A 6 8.07 26.79 15.70
C LEU A 6 7.90 25.34 16.17
N ARG A 7 8.18 25.11 17.45
CA ARG A 7 7.97 23.82 18.09
C ARG A 7 7.02 23.99 19.26
N SER A 8 5.95 23.20 19.28
CA SER A 8 5.05 23.09 20.42
C SER A 8 5.26 21.76 21.14
N LEU A 9 4.87 21.75 22.43
CA LEU A 9 4.67 20.52 23.19
C LEU A 9 3.15 20.20 23.22
N PRO A 10 2.77 18.94 23.50
CA PRO A 10 1.37 18.63 23.78
C PRO A 10 0.80 19.55 24.86
N ASN A 11 -0.46 19.98 24.71
CA ASN A 11 -1.17 20.86 25.64
C ASN A 11 -0.54 22.25 25.82
N SER A 12 0.17 22.76 24.81
CA SER A 12 0.75 24.11 24.82
C SER A 12 0.03 25.07 23.88
N PHE A 13 0.15 26.37 24.18
CA PHE A 13 -0.38 27.47 23.37
C PHE A 13 0.79 28.33 22.92
N LEU A 14 0.85 28.66 21.64
CA LEU A 14 1.90 29.49 21.07
C LEU A 14 1.29 30.61 20.22
N ALA A 15 1.80 31.82 20.41
CA ALA A 15 1.53 32.91 19.49
C ALA A 15 2.41 32.76 18.24
N PHE A 16 1.83 33.07 17.09
CA PHE A 16 2.48 32.99 15.79
C PHE A 16 2.19 34.26 14.98
N HIS A 17 3.18 34.70 14.21
CA HIS A 17 3.02 35.69 13.16
C HIS A 17 3.78 35.22 11.92
N TRP A 18 3.33 35.64 10.73
CA TRP A 18 4.01 35.32 9.48
C TRP A 18 5.36 36.06 9.41
N PRO A 19 6.50 35.35 9.38
CA PRO A 19 7.82 35.99 9.29
C PRO A 19 8.10 36.55 7.88
N ARG A 20 7.33 36.11 6.88
CA ARG A 20 7.52 36.45 5.46
C ARG A 20 6.16 36.73 4.81
N LEU A 21 5.77 38.01 4.82
CA LEU A 21 4.51 38.46 4.19
C LEU A 21 4.58 38.46 2.65
N ASP A 22 5.77 38.31 2.07
CA ASP A 22 6.02 38.25 0.63
C ASP A 22 5.84 36.84 0.03
N LYS A 23 5.45 35.85 0.84
CA LYS A 23 5.29 34.45 0.47
C LYS A 23 3.89 33.95 0.79
N ASP A 24 3.57 32.78 0.26
CA ASP A 24 2.32 32.09 0.57
C ASP A 24 2.24 31.81 2.07
N GLN A 25 1.11 32.20 2.66
CA GLN A 25 0.83 32.11 4.09
C GLN A 25 0.21 30.75 4.42
N LEU A 26 1.02 29.70 4.32
CA LEU A 26 0.62 28.32 4.58
C LEU A 26 1.31 27.77 5.82
N ILE A 27 0.56 27.01 6.61
CA ILE A 27 1.07 26.23 7.74
C ILE A 27 1.23 24.78 7.29
N SER A 28 2.39 24.20 7.58
CA SER A 28 2.63 22.76 7.50
C SER A 28 2.98 22.23 8.88
N VAL A 29 2.62 20.98 9.14
CA VAL A 29 2.84 20.32 10.43
C VAL A 29 3.79 19.14 10.24
N LYS A 30 4.71 18.97 11.18
CA LYS A 30 5.57 17.79 11.26
C LYS A 30 5.55 17.26 12.68
N ILE A 31 5.27 15.97 12.81
CA ILE A 31 5.31 15.28 14.11
C ILE A 31 6.76 14.95 14.42
N LEU A 32 7.24 15.44 15.57
CA LEU A 32 8.58 15.14 16.07
C LEU A 32 8.52 13.83 16.86
N SER A 33 8.94 12.73 16.23
CA SER A 33 9.03 11.40 16.87
C SER A 33 10.46 10.85 16.80
N SER A 34 10.70 9.69 17.42
CA SER A 34 11.97 8.97 17.28
C SER A 34 12.23 8.47 15.86
N ARG A 35 11.17 8.35 15.04
CA ARG A 35 11.26 7.97 13.62
C ARG A 35 11.25 9.23 12.74
N PRO A 36 12.03 9.24 11.66
CA PRO A 36 11.97 10.32 10.69
C PRO A 36 10.58 10.42 10.07
N GLY A 37 10.18 11.64 9.72
CA GLY A 37 8.90 11.94 9.09
C GLY A 37 8.98 13.20 8.22
N TYR A 38 7.94 13.42 7.43
CA TYR A 38 7.85 14.52 6.49
C TYR A 38 7.01 15.67 7.05
N TRP A 39 7.12 16.83 6.42
CA TRP A 39 6.15 17.90 6.60
C TRP A 39 4.87 17.53 5.87
N SER A 40 3.72 17.88 6.46
CA SER A 40 2.44 17.81 5.76
C SER A 40 2.39 18.81 4.61
N GLY A 41 1.39 18.62 3.73
CA GLY A 41 0.95 19.69 2.84
C GLY A 41 0.56 20.96 3.60
N GLY A 42 0.71 22.10 2.92
CA GLY A 42 0.41 23.41 3.47
C GLY A 42 -1.08 23.72 3.47
N PHE A 43 -1.58 24.36 4.52
CA PHE A 43 -2.97 24.82 4.63
C PHE A 43 -3.08 26.26 5.16
N ILE A 44 -4.19 26.93 4.83
CA ILE A 44 -4.46 28.31 5.24
C ILE A 44 -5.09 28.36 6.64
N ILE A 45 -4.76 29.39 7.42
CA ILE A 45 -5.37 29.65 8.74
C ILE A 45 -6.51 30.67 8.69
N GLU A 46 -6.65 31.42 7.61
CA GLU A 46 -7.64 32.52 7.53
C GLU A 46 -9.05 32.04 7.15
N LYS A 47 -9.34 30.77 7.38
CA LYS A 47 -10.63 30.15 7.08
C LYS A 47 -11.04 29.27 8.25
N ILE A 48 -12.23 29.54 8.80
CA ILE A 48 -12.86 28.66 9.79
C ILE A 48 -13.15 27.32 9.12
N ASP A 49 -12.52 26.27 9.61
CA ASP A 49 -12.58 24.94 9.01
C ASP A 49 -12.23 23.86 10.04
N SER A 50 -12.67 22.63 9.79
CA SER A 50 -12.20 21.45 10.53
C SER A 50 -11.99 20.28 9.59
N PHE A 51 -10.77 19.73 9.58
CA PHE A 51 -10.40 18.68 8.65
C PHE A 51 -9.35 17.74 9.24
N HIS A 52 -9.19 16.59 8.58
CA HIS A 52 -8.13 15.64 8.87
C HIS A 52 -6.92 15.94 7.98
N LEU A 53 -5.77 16.12 8.59
CA LEU A 53 -4.48 16.30 7.93
C LEU A 53 -3.71 14.99 7.97
N ASN A 54 -3.24 14.51 6.82
CA ASN A 54 -2.36 13.35 6.76
C ASN A 54 -0.90 13.78 6.88
N VAL A 55 -0.21 13.30 7.92
CA VAL A 55 1.22 13.50 8.13
C VAL A 55 1.95 12.18 7.89
N ARG A 56 2.81 12.13 6.88
CA ARG A 56 3.53 10.91 6.50
C ARG A 56 4.81 10.70 7.31
N GLY A 57 4.99 9.49 7.82
CA GLY A 57 6.27 9.01 8.32
C GLY A 57 7.22 8.62 7.17
N ALA A 58 8.49 8.40 7.49
CA ALA A 58 9.51 8.01 6.50
C ALA A 58 9.26 6.63 5.87
N GLU A 59 8.55 5.75 6.58
CA GLU A 59 8.23 4.40 6.13
C GLU A 59 6.91 4.35 5.32
N GLY A 60 6.31 5.52 5.03
CA GLY A 60 5.05 5.64 4.30
C GLY A 60 3.79 5.48 5.16
N ASP A 61 3.95 5.31 6.47
CA ASP A 61 2.87 5.31 7.44
C ASP A 61 2.13 6.66 7.45
N SER A 62 0.81 6.59 7.65
CA SER A 62 -0.07 7.76 7.75
C SER A 62 -0.42 8.00 9.21
N MET A 63 -0.19 9.22 9.68
CA MET A 63 -0.69 9.70 10.97
C MET A 63 -1.70 10.81 10.69
N PHE A 64 -2.92 10.65 11.20
CA PHE A 64 -3.95 11.66 11.01
C PHE A 64 -3.99 12.61 12.20
N LEU A 65 -3.97 13.90 11.90
CA LEU A 65 -4.23 14.95 12.87
C LEU A 65 -5.55 15.61 12.54
N ARG A 66 -6.36 15.91 13.54
CA ARG A 66 -7.49 16.82 13.36
C ARG A 66 -7.00 18.25 13.54
N VAL A 67 -7.24 19.05 12.52
CA VAL A 67 -6.95 20.48 12.52
C VAL A 67 -8.29 21.22 12.56
N GLU A 68 -8.41 22.16 13.50
CA GLU A 68 -9.59 23.00 13.64
C GLU A 68 -9.15 24.46 13.76
N THR A 69 -9.68 25.27 12.84
CA THR A 69 -9.46 26.71 12.82
C THR A 69 -10.69 27.40 13.39
N LEU A 70 -10.48 28.14 14.47
CA LEU A 70 -11.51 28.92 15.16
C LEU A 70 -11.18 30.40 15.05
N ILE A 71 -12.19 31.26 15.19
CA ILE A 71 -11.98 32.70 15.36
C ILE A 71 -12.61 33.15 16.68
N LYS A 72 -11.87 33.95 17.45
CA LYS A 72 -12.38 34.60 18.67
C LYS A 72 -11.76 35.99 18.76
N ASP A 73 -12.59 37.00 18.98
CA ASP A 73 -12.17 38.40 19.14
C ASP A 73 -11.18 38.85 18.04
N ALA A 74 -11.53 38.57 16.78
CA ALA A 74 -10.70 38.83 15.58
C ALA A 74 -9.33 38.13 15.52
N THR A 75 -9.10 37.13 16.38
CA THR A 75 -7.89 36.30 16.38
C THR A 75 -8.23 34.89 15.89
N TYR A 76 -7.47 34.38 14.93
CA TYR A 76 -7.56 32.98 14.51
C TYR A 76 -6.79 32.08 15.47
N PHE A 77 -7.41 30.97 15.86
CA PHE A 77 -6.82 29.93 16.69
C PHE A 77 -6.75 28.65 15.89
N LEU A 78 -5.57 28.03 15.85
CA LEU A 78 -5.38 26.72 15.27
C LEU A 78 -5.27 25.68 16.39
N VAL A 79 -6.22 24.76 16.44
CA VAL A 79 -6.24 23.65 17.38
C VAL A 79 -5.87 22.38 16.61
N ILE A 80 -4.77 21.74 17.01
CA ILE A 80 -4.28 20.50 16.42
C ILE A 80 -4.39 19.40 17.47
N THR A 81 -5.10 18.33 17.14
CA THR A 81 -5.37 17.21 18.04
C THR A 81 -5.18 15.88 17.34
N ASP A 82 -5.10 14.81 18.12
CA ASP A 82 -5.19 13.45 17.60
C ASP A 82 -6.55 13.26 16.89
N ALA A 83 -6.56 12.53 15.79
CA ALA A 83 -7.76 12.22 15.02
C ALA A 83 -8.46 10.91 15.44
N ASP A 84 -7.86 10.10 16.33
CA ASP A 84 -8.34 8.76 16.70
C ASP A 84 -9.77 8.73 17.29
N ALA A 85 -10.24 9.86 17.81
CA ALA A 85 -11.61 9.99 18.34
C ALA A 85 -12.69 10.03 17.24
N PHE A 86 -12.31 10.14 15.95
CA PHE A 86 -13.23 10.24 14.82
C PHE A 86 -12.84 9.24 13.71
N PRO A 87 -13.83 8.73 12.95
CA PRO A 87 -13.51 7.90 11.80
C PRO A 87 -12.75 8.74 10.75
N PRO A 88 -11.73 8.16 10.08
CA PRO A 88 -11.06 8.80 8.96
C PRO A 88 -12.06 9.24 7.88
N PRO A 89 -11.83 10.36 7.18
CA PRO A 89 -12.81 10.94 6.27
C PRO A 89 -13.10 10.02 5.07
N PHE A 90 -12.10 9.23 4.66
CA PHE A 90 -12.25 8.25 3.59
C PHE A 90 -11.68 6.90 4.00
N ARG A 91 -12.24 5.85 3.40
CA ARG A 91 -11.67 4.50 3.40
C ARG A 91 -11.54 4.03 1.96
N ILE A 92 -10.37 3.52 1.62
CA ILE A 92 -10.10 2.93 0.31
C ILE A 92 -10.18 1.41 0.48
N ASP A 93 -11.15 0.80 -0.19
CA ASP A 93 -11.38 -0.64 -0.19
C ASP A 93 -10.85 -1.22 -1.52
N ASN A 94 -9.87 -2.13 -1.44
CA ASN A 94 -9.37 -2.83 -2.62
C ASN A 94 -9.97 -4.23 -2.70
N PHE A 95 -10.96 -4.40 -3.57
CA PHE A 95 -11.58 -5.71 -3.84
C PHE A 95 -10.89 -6.51 -4.95
N SER A 96 -9.77 -6.03 -5.49
CA SER A 96 -9.06 -6.71 -6.57
C SER A 96 -8.01 -7.70 -6.04
N GLU A 97 -7.57 -8.62 -6.91
CA GLU A 97 -6.51 -9.60 -6.63
C GLU A 97 -5.10 -8.99 -6.63
N VAL A 98 -4.97 -7.69 -6.93
CA VAL A 98 -3.68 -7.03 -7.08
C VAL A 98 -3.56 -5.80 -6.17
N PRO A 99 -2.34 -5.45 -5.75
CA PRO A 99 -2.12 -4.21 -5.03
C PRO A 99 -2.44 -3.02 -5.93
N ILE A 100 -3.10 -2.01 -5.37
CA ILE A 100 -3.39 -0.75 -6.04
C ILE A 100 -2.60 0.37 -5.37
N THR A 101 -1.80 1.07 -6.16
CA THR A 101 -1.10 2.27 -5.71
C THR A 101 -2.08 3.45 -5.75
N TYR A 102 -2.11 4.29 -4.73
CA TYR A 102 -2.95 5.47 -4.66
C TYR A 102 -2.20 6.68 -4.10
N PHE A 103 -2.64 7.88 -4.52
CA PHE A 103 -2.12 9.17 -4.06
C PHE A 103 -3.06 10.31 -4.48
N GLN A 104 -3.00 11.45 -3.81
CA GLN A 104 -3.75 12.64 -4.22
C GLN A 104 -3.22 13.15 -5.57
N THR A 105 -4.11 13.36 -6.53
CA THR A 105 -3.74 13.81 -7.87
C THR A 105 -3.07 15.19 -7.81
N GLY A 106 -1.91 15.31 -8.45
CA GLY A 106 -1.11 16.55 -8.48
C GLY A 106 0.10 16.52 -7.56
N THR A 107 0.13 15.63 -6.56
CA THR A 107 1.32 15.46 -5.71
C THR A 107 2.49 14.90 -6.52
N GLN A 108 3.67 15.50 -6.38
CA GLN A 108 4.86 15.11 -7.14
C GLN A 108 5.77 14.15 -6.35
N CYS A 109 5.71 14.22 -5.01
CA CYS A 109 6.60 13.47 -4.15
C CYS A 109 6.26 11.98 -4.11
N VAL A 110 7.26 11.13 -4.36
CA VAL A 110 7.09 9.67 -4.40
C VAL A 110 6.66 9.11 -3.04
N TYR A 111 7.11 9.70 -1.93
CA TYR A 111 6.76 9.24 -0.57
C TYR A 111 5.26 9.40 -0.23
N LEU A 112 4.51 10.20 -1.01
CA LEU A 112 3.06 10.34 -0.85
C LEU A 112 2.28 9.21 -1.54
N ARG A 113 2.96 8.36 -2.32
CA ARG A 113 2.34 7.20 -2.97
C ARG A 113 2.24 6.06 -1.98
N SER A 114 1.03 5.55 -1.80
CA SER A 114 0.72 4.45 -0.90
C SER A 114 0.16 3.26 -1.67
N VAL A 115 0.15 2.09 -1.04
CA VAL A 115 -0.39 0.86 -1.65
C VAL A 115 -1.44 0.28 -0.74
N VAL A 116 -2.61 0.00 -1.30
CA VAL A 116 -3.62 -0.85 -0.66
C VAL A 116 -3.47 -2.26 -1.22
N ARG A 117 -3.24 -3.23 -0.32
CA ARG A 117 -3.05 -4.64 -0.69
C ARG A 117 -4.35 -5.25 -1.23
N PRO A 118 -4.27 -6.38 -1.96
CA PRO A 118 -5.46 -7.14 -2.37
C PRO A 118 -6.36 -7.43 -1.17
N HIS A 119 -7.67 -7.29 -1.37
CA HIS A 119 -8.72 -7.60 -0.37
C HIS A 119 -8.56 -6.87 0.97
N CYS A 120 -7.86 -5.72 0.98
CA CYS A 120 -7.61 -4.94 2.17
C CYS A 120 -8.28 -3.57 2.08
N SER A 121 -8.50 -2.99 3.26
CA SER A 121 -9.01 -1.63 3.43
C SER A 121 -7.97 -0.76 4.13
N VAL A 122 -7.86 0.50 3.73
CA VAL A 122 -7.00 1.49 4.39
C VAL A 122 -7.75 2.78 4.63
N ALA A 123 -7.50 3.40 5.77
CA ALA A 123 -7.97 4.74 6.05
C ALA A 123 -7.20 5.78 5.22
N TYR A 124 -7.87 6.87 4.86
CA TYR A 124 -7.26 7.92 4.05
C TYR A 124 -7.76 9.32 4.42
N ALA A 125 -6.83 10.27 4.40
CA ALA A 125 -7.05 11.72 4.43
C ALA A 125 -6.08 12.39 3.44
N TRP A 126 -6.41 13.60 3.01
CA TRP A 126 -5.64 14.32 1.99
C TRP A 126 -4.21 14.66 2.46
N ASP A 127 -3.25 14.49 1.55
CA ASP A 127 -1.84 14.79 1.78
C ASP A 127 -1.56 16.30 1.57
N GLU A 128 -2.27 16.93 0.62
CA GLU A 128 -2.21 18.35 0.28
C GLU A 128 -3.61 18.99 0.42
N PRO A 129 -3.94 19.59 1.57
CA PRO A 129 -5.29 20.14 1.82
C PRO A 129 -5.72 21.27 0.87
N THR A 130 -4.75 21.98 0.28
CA THR A 130 -4.99 23.07 -0.69
C THR A 130 -5.19 22.56 -2.12
N MET A 131 -4.86 21.30 -2.40
CA MET A 131 -5.10 20.69 -3.70
C MET A 131 -6.53 20.18 -3.84
N LYS A 132 -6.96 19.98 -5.08
CA LYS A 132 -8.29 19.43 -5.34
C LYS A 132 -8.41 18.01 -4.76
N PRO A 133 -9.61 17.59 -4.32
CA PRO A 133 -9.86 16.28 -3.71
C PRO A 133 -9.99 15.17 -4.77
N HIS A 134 -8.97 15.06 -5.62
CA HIS A 134 -8.88 14.03 -6.63
C HIS A 134 -7.91 12.95 -6.17
N LEU A 135 -8.31 11.69 -6.28
CA LEU A 135 -7.49 10.53 -5.98
C LEU A 135 -7.05 9.89 -7.29
N THR A 136 -5.75 9.64 -7.46
CA THR A 136 -5.25 8.81 -8.55
C THR A 136 -5.04 7.39 -8.03
N CYS A 137 -5.62 6.40 -8.70
CA CYS A 137 -5.33 4.98 -8.46
C CYS A 137 -4.59 4.40 -9.66
N MET A 138 -3.63 3.52 -9.39
CA MET A 138 -2.77 2.90 -10.39
C MET A 138 -2.71 1.39 -10.14
N ALA A 139 -3.10 0.63 -11.15
CA ALA A 139 -2.97 -0.82 -11.17
C ALA A 139 -1.53 -1.24 -11.54
N PRO A 140 -1.15 -2.50 -11.27
CA PRO A 140 0.14 -3.02 -11.71
C PRO A 140 0.33 -2.85 -13.23
N GLY A 141 1.56 -2.50 -13.64
CA GLY A 141 1.86 -2.17 -15.03
C GLY A 141 1.68 -0.69 -15.39
N GLY A 142 1.25 0.16 -14.45
CA GLY A 142 1.28 1.62 -14.58
C GLY A 142 0.01 2.25 -15.15
N VAL A 143 -0.98 1.45 -15.54
CA VAL A 143 -2.31 1.94 -15.93
C VAL A 143 -2.94 2.64 -14.74
N SER A 144 -3.35 3.90 -14.92
CA SER A 144 -3.89 4.72 -13.85
C SER A 144 -5.09 5.55 -14.29
N ALA A 145 -5.88 5.97 -13.31
CA ALA A 145 -7.07 6.78 -13.48
C ALA A 145 -7.24 7.70 -12.28
N THR A 146 -7.89 8.84 -12.52
CA THR A 146 -8.16 9.87 -11.51
C THR A 146 -9.66 9.94 -11.23
N TYR A 147 -10.00 10.07 -9.96
CA TYR A 147 -11.37 10.05 -9.44
C TYR A 147 -11.59 11.31 -8.59
N ASN A 148 -12.65 12.07 -8.88
CA ASN A 148 -13.06 13.20 -8.04
C ASN A 148 -13.86 12.67 -6.84
N LEU A 149 -13.31 12.74 -5.62
CA LEU A 149 -13.98 12.19 -4.44
C LEU A 149 -15.14 13.07 -3.92
N ASN A 150 -15.38 14.23 -4.52
CA ASN A 150 -16.60 15.00 -4.27
C ASN A 150 -17.81 14.47 -5.07
N GLU A 151 -17.60 13.58 -6.04
CA GLU A 151 -18.64 13.06 -6.92
C GLU A 151 -18.85 11.56 -6.65
N LEU A 152 -20.00 11.19 -6.10
CA LEU A 152 -20.35 9.80 -5.79
C LEU A 152 -20.84 9.08 -7.06
N ARG A 153 -19.90 8.59 -7.87
CA ARG A 153 -20.20 7.82 -9.09
C ARG A 153 -19.15 6.77 -9.39
N GLU A 154 -19.48 5.86 -10.30
CA GLU A 154 -18.47 4.98 -10.91
C GLU A 154 -17.46 5.82 -11.71
N GLY A 155 -16.18 5.51 -11.54
CA GLY A 155 -15.10 6.14 -12.29
C GLY A 155 -14.59 5.29 -13.45
N ALA A 156 -13.45 5.67 -14.01
CA ALA A 156 -12.82 4.91 -15.08
C ALA A 156 -12.40 3.52 -14.59
N LYS A 157 -12.43 2.52 -15.48
CA LYS A 157 -11.99 1.16 -15.17
C LYS A 157 -10.49 1.04 -15.32
N LEU A 158 -9.84 0.39 -14.35
CA LEU A 158 -8.43 0.04 -14.41
C LEU A 158 -8.26 -1.41 -14.86
N THR A 159 -7.33 -1.63 -15.77
CA THR A 159 -6.96 -2.97 -16.24
C THR A 159 -5.48 -3.20 -16.01
N TYR A 160 -5.10 -4.43 -15.65
CA TYR A 160 -3.70 -4.85 -15.55
C TYR A 160 -3.49 -6.14 -16.36
N GLU A 161 -2.25 -6.40 -16.72
CA GLU A 161 -1.90 -7.67 -17.38
C GLU A 161 -1.78 -8.77 -16.35
N ASN A 162 -2.60 -9.82 -16.49
CA ASN A 162 -2.53 -11.01 -15.64
C ASN A 162 -1.97 -12.17 -16.47
N PHE A 163 -0.68 -12.48 -16.23
CA PHE A 163 -0.03 -13.63 -16.84
C PHE A 163 -0.16 -14.84 -15.93
N ILE A 164 -0.73 -15.92 -16.46
CA ILE A 164 -0.97 -17.16 -15.73
C ILE A 164 -0.09 -18.29 -16.27
N TYR A 165 0.17 -19.28 -15.41
CA TYR A 165 0.68 -20.57 -15.84
C TYR A 165 -0.49 -21.53 -15.98
N ILE A 166 -0.57 -22.22 -17.10
CA ILE A 166 -1.52 -23.33 -17.26
C ILE A 166 -0.78 -24.61 -16.89
N ALA A 167 -1.15 -25.21 -15.77
CA ALA A 167 -0.58 -26.44 -15.25
C ALA A 167 -1.67 -27.53 -15.19
N PHE A 168 -1.26 -28.79 -15.32
CA PHE A 168 -2.19 -29.92 -15.33
C PHE A 168 -2.12 -30.65 -14.00
N THR A 169 -3.26 -30.76 -13.31
CA THR A 169 -3.30 -31.39 -11.98
C THR A 169 -2.84 -32.85 -11.99
N GLY A 170 -2.99 -33.56 -13.11
CA GLY A 170 -2.47 -34.92 -13.28
C GLY A 170 -0.95 -35.05 -13.17
N THR A 171 -0.23 -33.93 -13.28
CA THR A 171 1.21 -33.86 -13.09
C THR A 171 1.57 -33.46 -11.65
N PHE A 172 0.60 -33.26 -10.76
CA PHE A 172 0.88 -33.01 -9.34
C PHE A 172 0.79 -34.34 -8.59
N GLN A 173 1.88 -35.12 -8.53
CA GLN A 173 1.86 -36.38 -7.77
C GLN A 173 2.74 -36.33 -6.52
N ASN A 174 2.04 -36.43 -5.38
CA ASN A 174 2.42 -36.84 -4.02
C ASN A 174 3.45 -36.00 -3.24
N LEU A 175 3.03 -34.83 -2.75
CA LEU A 175 3.63 -34.28 -1.51
C LEU A 175 3.06 -34.93 -0.24
N GLU A 176 1.98 -35.72 -0.33
CA GLU A 176 1.26 -36.26 0.83
C GLU A 176 1.71 -37.67 1.25
N SER A 177 2.63 -38.31 0.53
CA SER A 177 3.06 -39.69 0.84
C SER A 177 4.29 -39.80 1.74
N SER A 178 4.81 -38.70 2.28
CA SER A 178 5.99 -38.71 3.19
C SER A 178 5.66 -38.35 4.65
N ALA A 179 4.42 -38.02 4.98
CA ALA A 179 3.97 -38.00 6.38
C ALA A 179 3.73 -39.46 6.81
N GLY A 180 4.81 -40.11 7.23
CA GLY A 180 4.80 -41.48 7.72
C GLY A 180 3.70 -41.72 8.75
N SER A 181 3.10 -42.90 8.62
CA SER A 181 2.20 -43.53 9.60
C SER A 181 2.68 -43.28 11.05
N PRO A 182 1.79 -42.96 12.01
CA PRO A 182 2.20 -42.84 13.41
C PRO A 182 2.57 -44.21 13.95
N CYS A 183 3.87 -44.45 14.17
CA CYS A 183 4.34 -45.55 14.99
C CYS A 183 4.66 -45.06 16.40
N ASP A 184 4.47 -45.97 17.35
CA ASP A 184 4.24 -45.77 18.78
C ASP A 184 5.28 -44.94 19.57
N MET A 185 4.76 -44.36 20.66
CA MET A 185 5.44 -43.54 21.68
C MET A 185 6.79 -44.06 22.19
N LYS A 186 7.73 -43.12 22.42
CA LYS A 186 8.19 -42.76 23.79
C LYS A 186 9.09 -41.50 23.85
N ASP A 187 8.78 -40.70 24.87
CA ASP A 187 9.56 -39.71 25.63
C ASP A 187 10.22 -38.48 24.97
N GLY A 188 9.70 -37.31 25.37
CA GLY A 188 10.53 -36.32 26.09
C GLY A 188 10.93 -35.02 25.37
N THR A 189 10.15 -33.96 25.64
CA THR A 189 10.64 -32.60 25.96
C THR A 189 10.60 -31.49 24.88
N THR A 190 9.85 -30.44 25.26
CA THR A 190 9.87 -29.01 24.87
C THR A 190 9.33 -28.52 23.52
N ALA A 191 8.38 -27.59 23.65
CA ALA A 191 7.81 -26.74 22.62
C ALA A 191 8.78 -25.69 22.09
N ALA A 192 8.67 -25.35 20.79
CA ALA A 192 8.83 -23.99 20.29
C ALA A 192 8.25 -23.85 18.87
N ALA A 193 7.84 -22.62 18.58
CA ALA A 193 7.01 -22.17 17.49
C ALA A 193 7.65 -22.22 16.08
N ALA A 194 6.76 -22.16 15.09
CA ALA A 194 6.80 -21.34 13.88
C ALA A 194 8.15 -21.10 13.16
N GLY A 195 8.12 -21.36 11.85
CA GLY A 195 8.93 -20.63 10.88
C GLY A 195 10.13 -21.39 10.35
N ALA A 196 10.00 -21.78 9.08
CA ALA A 196 11.06 -22.01 8.09
C ALA A 196 12.22 -22.94 8.47
N VAL A 197 12.37 -24.05 7.74
CA VAL A 197 13.69 -24.69 7.60
C VAL A 197 13.93 -25.13 6.16
N SER A 198 15.02 -24.56 5.63
CA SER A 198 15.97 -25.07 4.64
C SER A 198 15.84 -26.55 4.27
N LEU A 199 15.97 -26.86 2.97
CA LEU A 199 16.38 -28.18 2.52
C LEU A 199 17.66 -28.07 1.70
N THR A 200 18.76 -27.77 2.39
CA THR A 200 20.07 -28.32 2.04
C THR A 200 20.09 -29.80 2.42
N GLY A 201 19.91 -30.68 1.44
CA GLY A 201 20.06 -32.12 1.60
C GLY A 201 19.95 -32.77 0.23
N GLY A 202 21.08 -33.24 -0.31
CA GLY A 202 21.18 -33.71 -1.68
C GLY A 202 20.18 -34.81 -2.01
N VAL A 203 19.27 -34.51 -2.93
CA VAL A 203 18.55 -35.52 -3.70
C VAL A 203 18.95 -35.30 -5.15
N CYS A 204 19.70 -36.27 -5.68
CA CYS A 204 19.85 -36.44 -7.11
C CYS A 204 18.45 -36.70 -7.68
N LEU A 205 17.81 -35.64 -8.20
CA LEU A 205 16.52 -35.77 -8.86
C LEU A 205 16.74 -36.58 -10.14
N ASP A 206 16.33 -37.85 -10.12
CA ASP A 206 16.24 -38.70 -11.30
C ASP A 206 15.38 -37.97 -12.35
N PRO A 207 15.87 -37.73 -13.58
CA PRO A 207 15.08 -37.14 -14.66
C PRO A 207 13.79 -37.92 -14.98
N GLY A 208 13.68 -39.19 -14.57
CA GLY A 208 12.47 -40.01 -14.64
C GLY A 208 11.54 -39.93 -13.42
N ALA A 209 11.90 -39.21 -12.34
CA ALA A 209 11.11 -39.16 -11.13
C ALA A 209 9.83 -38.31 -11.31
N VAL A 210 8.70 -39.01 -11.17
CA VAL A 210 7.32 -38.50 -11.20
C VAL A 210 7.05 -37.41 -10.14
N GLU A 211 7.88 -37.30 -9.11
CA GLU A 211 7.68 -36.41 -7.95
C GLU A 211 8.00 -34.92 -8.24
N CYS A 212 8.57 -34.61 -9.40
CA CYS A 212 8.91 -33.24 -9.84
C CYS A 212 7.93 -32.63 -10.85
N GLN A 213 6.81 -33.30 -11.09
CA GLN A 213 5.93 -33.09 -12.24
C GLN A 213 5.11 -31.76 -12.23
N GLN A 214 5.56 -30.67 -11.61
CA GLN A 214 4.91 -29.35 -11.77
C GLN A 214 5.19 -28.76 -13.17
N LEU A 215 4.59 -29.36 -14.19
CA LEU A 215 4.71 -28.99 -15.58
C LEU A 215 3.66 -27.94 -15.96
N VAL A 216 4.08 -26.96 -16.75
CA VAL A 216 3.26 -25.89 -17.31
C VAL A 216 3.32 -25.94 -18.83
N LEU A 217 2.31 -25.38 -19.50
CA LEU A 217 2.36 -25.19 -20.94
C LEU A 217 3.49 -24.25 -21.35
N ASP A 218 4.29 -24.65 -22.34
CA ASP A 218 5.44 -23.92 -22.88
C ASP A 218 5.42 -23.95 -24.40
N VAL A 219 5.61 -22.79 -25.05
CA VAL A 219 5.74 -22.67 -26.51
C VAL A 219 7.22 -22.68 -26.89
N VAL A 220 7.69 -23.80 -27.44
CA VAL A 220 9.13 -23.98 -27.74
C VAL A 220 9.52 -23.35 -29.07
N GLU A 221 8.67 -23.53 -30.08
CA GLU A 221 8.92 -23.09 -31.44
C GLU A 221 7.60 -22.92 -32.20
N GLY A 222 7.41 -21.76 -32.84
CA GLY A 222 6.19 -21.44 -33.57
C GLY A 222 4.94 -21.58 -32.69
N THR A 223 4.06 -22.50 -33.06
CA THR A 223 2.80 -22.80 -32.35
C THR A 223 2.83 -24.12 -31.58
N LYS A 224 3.99 -24.78 -31.48
CA LYS A 224 4.12 -26.06 -30.79
C LYS A 224 4.11 -25.85 -29.27
N VAL A 225 3.07 -26.35 -28.62
CA VAL A 225 2.92 -26.34 -27.17
C VAL A 225 3.37 -27.66 -26.57
N GLN A 226 4.16 -27.62 -25.51
CA GLN A 226 4.56 -28.80 -24.74
C GLN A 226 4.37 -28.58 -23.24
N LEU A 227 4.44 -29.67 -22.47
CA LEU A 227 4.58 -29.60 -21.02
C LEU A 227 6.06 -29.46 -20.67
N ALA A 228 6.42 -28.43 -19.90
CA ALA A 228 7.77 -28.19 -19.43
C ALA A 228 7.77 -27.78 -17.96
N ARG A 229 8.89 -27.97 -17.26
CA ARG A 229 9.04 -27.51 -15.88
C ARG A 229 8.82 -26.00 -15.82
N LYS A 230 8.06 -25.53 -14.83
CA LYS A 230 7.82 -24.10 -14.59
C LYS A 230 9.13 -23.34 -14.42
N GLN A 231 9.29 -22.26 -15.19
CA GLN A 231 10.37 -21.29 -15.10
C GLN A 231 9.75 -19.91 -14.82
N LEU A 232 10.15 -19.31 -13.70
CA LEU A 232 9.60 -18.03 -13.27
C LEU A 232 9.95 -16.94 -14.30
N GLY A 233 8.93 -16.25 -14.83
CA GLY A 233 9.12 -15.17 -15.79
C GLY A 233 9.46 -15.61 -17.23
N LYS A 234 9.52 -16.91 -17.55
CA LYS A 234 9.74 -17.37 -18.93
C LYS A 234 8.51 -17.04 -19.78
N ARG A 235 8.65 -16.06 -20.68
CA ARG A 235 7.54 -15.55 -21.52
C ARG A 235 6.80 -16.64 -22.30
N SER A 236 7.48 -17.67 -22.79
CA SER A 236 6.86 -18.77 -23.53
C SER A 236 5.97 -19.68 -22.67
N GLN A 237 6.02 -19.53 -21.33
CA GLN A 237 5.17 -20.24 -20.37
C GLN A 237 4.07 -19.36 -19.76
N LEU A 238 3.99 -18.10 -20.16
CA LEU A 238 3.00 -17.14 -19.66
C LEU A 238 1.82 -17.07 -20.62
N TRP A 239 0.63 -17.23 -20.05
CA TRP A 239 -0.62 -17.25 -20.79
C TRP A 239 -1.47 -16.07 -20.34
N ARG A 240 -2.32 -15.56 -21.24
CA ARG A 240 -3.29 -14.52 -20.96
C ARG A 240 -4.65 -15.03 -21.37
N MET A 241 -5.61 -15.04 -20.44
CA MET A 241 -7.01 -15.21 -20.80
C MET A 241 -7.54 -13.90 -21.40
N THR A 242 -8.18 -13.99 -22.54
CA THR A 242 -8.95 -12.86 -23.11
C THR A 242 -10.36 -12.89 -22.55
N SER A 243 -11.08 -11.78 -22.65
CA SER A 243 -12.48 -11.67 -22.20
C SER A 243 -13.45 -12.58 -22.97
N THR A 244 -13.00 -13.20 -24.07
CA THR A 244 -13.80 -14.09 -24.93
C THR A 244 -13.62 -15.58 -24.61
N GLY A 245 -12.76 -15.93 -23.65
CA GLY A 245 -12.31 -17.31 -23.43
C GLY A 245 -11.08 -17.64 -24.25
#